data_AF-A0A1B0BWZ3-F1
#
_entry.id   AF-A0A1B0BWZ3-F1
#
_cell.length_a   1.000
_cell.length_b   1.000
_cell.length_c   1.000
_cell.angle_alpha   90.00
_cell.angle_beta   90.00
_cell.angle_gamma   90.00
#
_symmetry.space_group_name_H-M   'P 1'
#
loop_
_entity.id
_entity.type
_entity.pdbx_description
1 polymer ?
#
loop_
_entity_poly.entity_id
_entity_poly.type
_entity_poly.pdbx_seq_one_letter_code
_entity_poly.pdbx_strand_id
1 'polypeptide(L)'
;MEQTGNCIRDTDAPFNLLDCQVSDWGQWSECNASCGTGIMTRTRKILQSPQNGGKHCPTLMQKRGCQGYRCHGHHDKKILRANQNVITYTPPPKI
;
A
#
# COMPACT_ATOMS: atom_id res chain seq x y z
N MET A 1 9.07 3.07 50.99
CA MET A 1 7.79 3.13 50.26
C MET A 1 8.13 3.04 48.78
N GLU A 2 8.35 1.83 48.29
CA GLU A 2 8.51 1.58 46.86
C GLU A 2 7.48 0.52 46.48
N GLN A 3 6.22 0.96 46.36
CA GLN A 3 5.29 0.27 45.50
C GLN A 3 5.71 0.60 44.07
N THR A 4 6.70 -0.11 43.53
CA THR A 4 6.86 -0.23 42.09
C THR A 4 5.66 -1.03 41.60
N GLY A 5 4.53 -0.33 41.46
CA GLY A 5 3.33 -0.84 40.82
C GLY A 5 3.71 -1.20 39.41
N ASN A 6 3.92 -2.50 39.17
CA ASN A 6 4.09 -3.05 37.84
C ASN A 6 2.91 -2.55 37.00
N CYS A 7 3.18 -1.78 35.93
CA CYS A 7 2.18 -1.51 34.91
C CYS A 7 1.94 -2.84 34.19
N ILE A 8 1.03 -3.64 34.75
CA ILE A 8 0.54 -4.85 34.12
C ILE A 8 0.11 -4.39 32.73
N ARG A 9 0.79 -4.86 31.68
CA ARG A 9 0.27 -4.70 30.33
C ARG A 9 -1.00 -5.55 30.33
N ASP A 10 -2.14 -4.88 30.43
CA ASP A 10 -3.52 -5.38 30.51
C ASP A 10 -3.94 -6.21 29.26
N THR A 11 -3.08 -7.11 28.78
CA THR A 11 -3.33 -7.96 27.61
C THR A 11 -3.83 -9.36 27.97
N ASP A 12 -4.09 -9.65 29.25
CA ASP A 12 -4.43 -11.00 29.72
C ASP A 12 -5.64 -11.05 30.66
N ALA A 13 -6.68 -10.24 30.40
CA ALA A 13 -8.02 -10.44 30.96
C ALA A 13 -9.06 -10.55 29.83
N PRO A 14 -10.09 -11.41 29.96
CA PRO A 14 -11.11 -11.63 28.95
C PRO A 14 -12.10 -10.46 28.92
N PHE A 15 -11.60 -9.25 28.69
CA PHE A 15 -12.41 -8.24 28.06
C PHE A 15 -12.79 -8.82 26.70
N ASN A 16 -14.09 -8.87 26.38
CA ASN A 16 -14.54 -9.27 25.06
C ASN A 16 -14.05 -8.21 24.05
N LEU A 17 -12.78 -8.28 23.67
CA LEU A 17 -12.13 -7.44 22.68
C LEU A 17 -12.69 -7.89 21.33
N LEU A 18 -13.57 -7.08 20.79
CA LEU A 18 -14.07 -7.32 19.45
C LEU A 18 -13.16 -6.58 18.48
N ASP A 19 -12.34 -7.32 17.75
CA ASP A 19 -11.59 -6.78 16.63
C ASP A 19 -12.54 -6.34 15.51
N CYS A 20 -12.11 -5.35 14.73
CA CYS A 20 -12.85 -4.97 13.55
C CYS A 20 -12.85 -6.10 12.50
N GLN A 21 -14.04 -6.43 11.99
CA GLN A 21 -14.21 -7.34 10.87
C GLN A 21 -14.74 -6.58 9.67
N VAL A 22 -14.22 -6.92 8.49
CA VAL A 22 -14.59 -6.29 7.21
C VAL A 22 -15.06 -7.37 6.25
N SER A 23 -15.92 -6.98 5.31
CA SER A 23 -16.39 -7.87 4.26
C SER A 23 -15.28 -8.25 3.29
N ASP A 24 -15.58 -9.23 2.45
CA ASP A 24 -14.83 -9.42 1.22
C ASP A 24 -14.85 -8.14 0.36
N TRP A 25 -13.84 -8.04 -0.49
CA TRP A 25 -13.73 -6.97 -1.45
C TRP A 25 -14.85 -7.05 -2.49
N GLY A 26 -15.45 -5.90 -2.79
CA GLY A 26 -16.30 -5.76 -3.97
C GLY A 26 -15.51 -5.93 -5.28
N GLN A 27 -16.24 -5.89 -6.37
CA GLN A 27 -15.66 -5.90 -7.72
C GLN A 27 -14.80 -4.65 -7.94
N TRP A 28 -13.80 -4.78 -8.81
CA TRP A 28 -13.04 -3.63 -9.28
C TRP A 28 -13.93 -2.74 -10.14
N SER A 29 -13.80 -1.42 -9.93
CA SER A 29 -14.37 -0.42 -10.84
C SER A 29 -13.77 -0.57 -12.23
N GLU A 30 -14.43 0.04 -13.20
CA GLU A 30 -13.80 0.25 -14.51
C GLU A 30 -12.52 1.09 -14.37
N CYS A 31 -11.64 0.94 -15.36
CA CYS A 31 -10.42 1.72 -15.42
C CYS A 31 -10.77 3.19 -15.64
N ASN A 32 -10.31 4.08 -14.76
CA ASN A 32 -10.60 5.51 -14.89
C ASN A 32 -9.92 6.16 -16.12
N ALA A 33 -8.99 5.46 -16.77
CA ALA A 33 -8.39 5.91 -18.01
C ALA A 33 -8.85 5.01 -19.16
N SER A 34 -9.43 5.63 -20.19
CA SER A 34 -9.79 4.91 -21.41
C SER A 34 -8.52 4.50 -22.18
N CYS A 35 -7.47 5.32 -22.16
CA CYS A 35 -6.20 5.07 -22.83
C CYS A 35 -5.00 5.19 -21.88
N GLY A 36 -3.90 4.50 -22.17
CA GLY A 36 -2.66 4.59 -21.39
C GLY A 36 -2.78 3.92 -20.01
N THR A 37 -2.04 4.42 -19.02
CA THR A 37 -2.08 3.89 -17.65
C THR A 37 -3.18 4.59 -16.85
N GLY A 38 -4.07 3.80 -16.25
CA GLY A 38 -5.12 4.26 -15.37
C GLY A 38 -5.09 3.60 -14.01
N ILE A 39 -6.14 3.86 -13.23
CA ILE A 39 -6.37 3.26 -11.92
C ILE A 39 -7.79 2.73 -11.86
N MET A 40 -7.95 1.54 -11.30
CA MET A 40 -9.23 1.00 -10.86
C MET A 40 -9.26 0.91 -9.34
N THR A 41 -10.45 1.03 -8.77
CA THR A 41 -10.67 1.05 -7.33
C THR A 41 -11.68 -0.01 -6.93
N ARG A 42 -11.56 -0.54 -5.72
CA ARG A 42 -12.59 -1.38 -5.12
C ARG A 42 -12.74 -1.05 -3.65
N THR A 43 -13.91 -1.32 -3.11
CA THR A 43 -14.24 -1.04 -1.71
C THR A 43 -14.76 -2.28 -1.01
N ARG A 44 -14.66 -2.29 0.32
CA ARG A 44 -15.27 -3.26 1.22
C ARG A 44 -15.91 -2.54 2.39
N LYS A 45 -16.83 -3.21 3.09
CA LYS A 45 -17.58 -2.62 4.20
C LYS A 45 -17.08 -3.16 5.53
N ILE A 46 -17.31 -2.39 6.60
CA ILE A 46 -17.14 -2.89 7.96
C ILE A 46 -18.35 -3.77 8.29
N LEU A 47 -18.10 -5.01 8.71
CA LEU A 47 -19.12 -5.93 9.21
C LEU A 47 -19.26 -5.82 10.73
N GLN A 48 -18.14 -5.59 11.42
CA GLN A 48 -18.09 -5.40 12.87
C GLN A 48 -17.13 -4.27 13.21
N SER A 49 -17.61 -3.28 13.95
CA SER A 49 -16.76 -2.22 14.50
C SER A 49 -15.93 -2.74 15.67
N PRO A 50 -14.72 -2.18 15.90
CA PRO A 50 -13.91 -2.56 17.04
C PRO A 50 -14.56 -2.11 18.35
N GLN A 51 -14.50 -2.95 19.39
CA GLN A 51 -15.03 -2.64 20.72
C GLN A 51 -14.03 -3.00 21.82
N ASN A 52 -14.17 -2.34 22.97
CA ASN A 52 -13.39 -2.61 24.19
C ASN A 52 -11.86 -2.52 24.02
N GLY A 53 -11.36 -1.82 23.00
CA GLY A 53 -9.94 -1.76 22.68
C GLY A 53 -9.48 -2.81 21.67
N GLY A 54 -10.41 -3.50 20.99
CA GLY A 54 -10.11 -4.35 19.84
C GLY A 54 -9.46 -3.59 18.67
N LYS A 55 -8.82 -4.34 17.76
CA LYS A 55 -8.01 -3.78 16.68
C LYS A 55 -8.85 -2.96 15.70
N HIS A 56 -8.32 -1.80 15.29
CA HIS A 56 -8.93 -0.94 14.28
C HIS A 56 -9.11 -1.64 12.92
N CYS A 57 -10.10 -1.15 12.17
CA CYS A 57 -10.39 -1.67 10.84
C CYS A 57 -9.22 -1.44 9.87
N PRO A 58 -8.90 -2.44 9.04
CA PRO A 58 -7.97 -2.23 7.94
C PRO A 58 -8.58 -1.30 6.88
N THR A 59 -7.80 -0.92 5.86
CA THR A 59 -8.27 -0.03 4.79
C THR A 59 -9.50 -0.57 4.07
N LEU A 60 -10.47 0.31 3.82
CA LEU A 60 -11.75 -0.04 3.18
C LEU A 60 -11.75 0.19 1.66
N MET A 61 -10.70 0.83 1.13
CA MET A 61 -10.55 1.12 -0.28
C MET A 61 -9.18 0.63 -0.77
N GLN A 62 -9.17 -0.03 -1.92
CA GLN A 62 -7.96 -0.45 -2.60
C GLN A 62 -7.90 0.17 -4.00
N LYS A 63 -6.69 0.50 -4.44
CA LYS A 63 -6.40 0.99 -5.79
C LYS A 63 -5.43 0.02 -6.48
N ARG A 64 -5.62 -0.19 -7.78
CA ARG A 64 -4.70 -0.97 -8.62
C ARG A 64 -4.54 -0.27 -9.98
N GLY A 65 -3.34 -0.32 -10.55
CA GLY A 65 -3.09 0.16 -11.90
C GLY A 65 -3.83 -0.69 -12.94
N CYS A 66 -4.31 -0.04 -14.00
CA CYS A 66 -4.90 -0.68 -15.18
C CYS A 66 -4.29 -0.08 -16.45
N GLN A 67 -4.40 -0.81 -17.56
CA GLN A 67 -3.92 -0.37 -18.87
C GLN A 67 -5.14 -0.25 -19.81
N GLY A 68 -5.42 0.97 -20.25
CA GLY A 68 -6.37 1.25 -21.32
C GLY A 68 -5.75 1.01 -22.70
N TYR A 69 -6.45 1.42 -23.76
CA TYR A 69 -5.91 1.32 -25.13
C TYR A 69 -4.73 2.28 -25.37
N ARG A 70 -4.01 2.10 -26.48
CA ARG A 70 -2.89 2.99 -26.82
C ARG A 70 -3.41 4.39 -27.12
N CYS A 71 -2.99 5.39 -26.35
CA CYS A 71 -3.36 6.78 -26.62
C CYS A 71 -2.74 7.25 -27.96
N HIS A 72 -3.53 7.91 -28.82
CA HIS A 72 -3.08 8.40 -30.13
C HIS A 72 -2.18 9.65 -30.07
N GLY A 73 -1.95 10.23 -28.89
CA GLY A 73 -1.22 11.50 -28.72
C GLY A 73 0.12 11.42 -28.00
N HIS A 74 0.58 10.23 -27.60
CA HIS A 74 1.85 10.08 -26.89
C HIS A 74 2.93 9.59 -27.86
N HIS A 75 3.36 10.47 -28.77
CA HIS A 75 4.60 10.23 -29.53
C HIS A 75 5.71 9.97 -28.53
N ASP A 76 6.27 8.77 -28.62
CA ASP A 76 7.32 8.24 -27.78
C ASP A 76 8.45 9.27 -27.62
N LYS A 77 8.55 9.92 -26.45
CA LYS A 77 9.86 10.37 -25.98
C LYS A 77 10.65 9.10 -25.74
N LYS A 78 11.31 8.62 -26.81
CA LYS A 78 12.31 7.57 -26.76
C LYS A 78 13.15 7.82 -25.53
N ILE A 79 13.09 6.90 -24.58
CA ILE A 79 14.16 6.75 -23.59
C ILE A 79 15.42 6.58 -24.44
N LEU A 80 16.22 7.63 -24.57
CA LEU A 80 17.64 7.44 -24.83
C LEU A 80 18.09 6.58 -23.67
N ARG A 81 18.21 5.27 -23.92
CA ARG A 81 18.95 4.36 -23.07
C ARG A 81 20.38 4.89 -23.08
N ALA A 82 20.68 5.86 -22.21
CA ALA A 82 22.03 6.08 -21.77
C ALA A 82 22.44 4.75 -21.15
N ASN A 83 23.28 4.04 -21.87
CA ASN A 83 23.86 2.78 -21.46
C ASN A 83 24.50 3.02 -20.08
N GLN A 84 23.87 2.53 -19.01
CA GLN A 84 24.37 2.69 -17.66
C GLN A 84 25.52 1.71 -17.46
N ASN A 85 26.69 2.06 -17.99
CA ASN A 85 27.97 1.49 -17.56
C ASN A 85 28.76 2.61 -16.86
N VAL A 86 28.44 2.79 -15.59
CA VAL A 86 29.30 3.50 -14.64
C VAL A 86 30.45 2.56 -14.31
N ILE A 87 31.63 2.83 -14.86
CA ILE A 87 32.93 2.49 -14.27
C ILE A 87 34.01 3.27 -15.01
N THR A 88 34.14 4.58 -14.74
CA THR A 88 35.40 5.28 -15.00
C THR A 88 36.37 4.88 -13.89
N TYR A 89 37.07 3.76 -14.06
CA TYR A 89 38.26 3.50 -13.26
C TYR A 89 39.29 4.58 -13.64
N THR A 90 39.54 5.52 -12.74
CA THR A 90 40.71 6.40 -12.81
C THR A 90 41.95 5.54 -12.60
N PRO A 91 42.84 5.38 -13.60
CA PRO A 91 44.13 4.75 -13.34
C PRO A 91 44.99 5.76 -12.56
N PRO A 92 45.55 5.42 -11.39
CA PRO A 92 46.64 6.21 -10.82
C PRO A 92 47.84 6.15 -11.77
N PRO A 93 48.56 7.27 -12.02
CA PRO A 93 49.79 7.23 -12.78
C PRO A 93 50.79 6.32 -12.06
N LYS A 94 51.28 5.29 -12.75
CA LYS A 94 52.44 4.52 -12.30
C LYS A 94 53.70 5.22 -12.80
N ILE A 95 54.46 5.72 -11.81
CA ILE A 95 55.87 6.14 -11.80
C ILE A 95 56.15 7.52 -12.40
#